data_AF-A0A8X6VPV5-F1
#
_entry.id   AF-A0A8X6VPV5-F1
#
_cell.length_a   1.000
_cell.length_b   1.000
_cell.length_c   1.000
_cell.angle_alpha   90.00
_cell.angle_beta   90.00
_cell.angle_gamma   90.00
#
_symmetry.space_group_name_H-M   'P 1'
#
loop_
_entity.id
_entity.type
_entity.pdbx_description
1 polymer ?
#
loop_
_entity_poly.entity_id
_entity_poly.type
_entity_poly.pdbx_seq_one_letter_code
_entity_poly.pdbx_strand_id
1 'polypeptide(L)'
;MILSLYRSWIALWGQFCLVREDKNLGEEDVFQCLPSSLKPITKARDIAESYPPSKGNYLKVSDHLKSRFGRKDFLIDVYIRDFLAIVNNISAIKLTDLYNKLGSFLRALETLNETTSNFAAILYPVVESCLSVEVLKAWDRHRLNKEVPEDIALEKEKVLANLMTLLSTRRRIVF
;
A
#
# COMPACT_ATOMS: atom_id res chain seq x y z
N MET A 1 -5.50 17.41 0.77
CA MET A 1 -6.70 17.36 1.63
C MET A 1 -7.58 16.11 1.39
N ILE A 2 -7.76 15.61 0.15
CA ILE A 2 -8.55 14.38 -0.11
C ILE A 2 -7.75 13.08 0.15
N LEU A 3 -6.46 13.05 -0.17
CA LEU A 3 -5.62 11.85 -0.03
C LEU A 3 -5.35 11.44 1.44
N SER A 4 -5.36 12.39 2.38
CA SER A 4 -5.10 12.09 3.80
C SER A 4 -6.19 11.24 4.46
N LEU A 5 -7.43 11.29 3.95
CA LEU A 5 -8.55 10.50 4.46
C LEU A 5 -8.42 9.00 4.10
N TYR A 6 -7.93 8.70 2.90
CA TYR A 6 -7.76 7.32 2.42
C TYR A 6 -6.53 6.64 3.02
N ARG A 7 -5.45 7.38 3.26
CA ARG A 7 -4.19 6.83 3.82
C ARG A 7 -4.37 6.14 5.18
N SER A 8 -5.26 6.66 6.02
CA SER A 8 -5.52 6.08 7.35
C SER A 8 -6.61 5.03 7.34
N TRP A 9 -7.28 4.78 6.21
CA TRP A 9 -8.43 3.86 6.16
C TRP A 9 -8.04 2.44 6.58
N ILE A 10 -6.93 1.88 6.06
CA ILE A 10 -6.53 0.50 6.39
C ILE A 10 -6.24 0.34 7.89
N ALA A 11 -5.54 1.31 8.50
CA ALA A 11 -5.25 1.28 9.93
C ALA A 11 -6.52 1.45 10.78
N LEU A 12 -7.40 2.36 10.39
CA LEU A 12 -8.68 2.63 11.05
C LEU A 12 -9.62 1.43 10.94
N TRP A 13 -9.68 0.80 9.76
CA TRP A 13 -10.46 -0.40 9.52
C TRP A 13 -9.95 -1.60 10.31
N GLY A 14 -8.62 -1.75 10.43
CA GLY A 14 -8.00 -2.75 11.29
C GLY A 14 -8.36 -2.58 12.77
N GLN A 15 -8.29 -1.35 13.29
CA GLN A 15 -8.73 -1.03 14.66
C GLN A 15 -10.22 -1.34 14.86
N PHE A 16 -11.05 -1.01 13.87
CA PHE A 16 -12.47 -1.32 13.91
C PHE A 16 -12.77 -2.83 13.90
N CYS A 17 -12.03 -3.63 13.12
CA CYS A 17 -12.18 -5.08 13.10
C CYS A 17 -11.81 -5.72 14.44
N LEU A 18 -10.79 -5.21 15.13
CA LEU A 18 -10.41 -5.70 16.45
C LEU A 18 -11.52 -5.52 17.49
N VAL A 19 -12.18 -4.36 17.50
CA VAL A 19 -13.32 -4.10 18.41
C VAL A 19 -14.52 -4.99 18.05
N ARG A 20 -14.70 -5.31 16.77
CA ARG A 20 -15.77 -6.22 16.30
C ARG A 20 -15.53 -7.68 16.70
N GLU A 21 -14.29 -8.13 16.68
CA GLU A 21 -13.92 -9.52 16.99
C GLU A 21 -13.86 -9.81 18.49
N ASP A 22 -14.00 -8.78 19.33
CA ASP A 22 -14.13 -8.95 20.78
C ASP A 22 -15.45 -9.63 21.13
N LYS A 23 -15.35 -10.91 21.51
CA LYS A 23 -16.50 -11.76 21.88
C LYS A 23 -17.23 -11.28 23.14
N ASN A 24 -16.68 -10.31 23.88
CA ASN A 24 -17.28 -9.77 25.09
C ASN A 24 -18.20 -8.57 24.83
N LEU A 25 -18.20 -8.01 23.62
CA LEU A 25 -19.02 -6.85 23.26
C LEU A 25 -20.22 -7.29 22.39
N GLY A 26 -21.42 -6.84 22.74
CA GLY A 26 -22.57 -6.94 21.84
C GLY A 26 -22.40 -6.03 20.63
N GLU A 27 -23.01 -6.34 19.49
CA GLU A 27 -22.95 -5.49 18.28
C GLU A 27 -23.37 -4.02 18.54
N GLU A 28 -24.24 -3.82 19.52
CA GLU A 28 -24.68 -2.50 19.99
C GLU A 28 -23.59 -1.76 20.78
N ASP A 29 -22.84 -2.46 21.64
CA ASP A 29 -21.70 -1.91 22.39
C ASP A 29 -20.54 -1.58 21.43
N VAL A 30 -20.28 -2.44 20.45
CA VAL A 30 -19.31 -2.19 19.37
C VAL A 30 -19.70 -0.93 18.57
N PHE A 31 -20.99 -0.73 18.32
CA PHE A 31 -21.47 0.46 17.61
C PHE A 31 -21.32 1.74 18.43
N GLN A 32 -21.61 1.72 19.73
CA GLN A 32 -21.44 2.89 20.60
C GLN A 32 -19.97 3.33 20.71
N CYS A 33 -19.03 2.39 20.61
CA CYS A 33 -17.60 2.67 20.61
C CYS A 33 -17.09 3.22 19.26
N LEU A 34 -17.82 3.04 18.16
CA LEU A 34 -17.36 3.40 16.82
C LEU A 34 -17.07 4.91 16.68
N PRO A 35 -17.99 5.86 16.98
CA PRO A 35 -17.69 7.29 16.86
C PRO A 35 -16.47 7.73 17.69
N SER A 36 -16.29 7.12 18.86
CA SER A 36 -15.18 7.42 19.77
C SER A 36 -13.83 6.93 19.26
N SER A 37 -13.80 5.83 18.50
CA SER A 37 -12.59 5.31 17.85
C SER A 37 -12.15 6.11 16.62
N LEU A 38 -13.04 6.94 16.06
CA LEU A 38 -12.76 7.75 14.88
C LEU A 38 -12.16 9.10 15.27
N LYS A 39 -11.19 9.57 14.48
CA LYS A 39 -10.57 10.88 14.68
C LYS A 39 -11.65 11.99 14.70
N PRO A 40 -11.58 12.94 15.65
CA PRO A 40 -12.51 14.07 15.70
C PRO A 40 -12.53 14.85 14.38
N ILE A 41 -13.70 15.39 14.01
CA ILE A 41 -13.89 16.28 12.85
C ILE A 41 -13.45 15.60 11.53
N THR A 42 -13.81 14.33 11.38
CA THR A 42 -13.58 13.59 10.13
C THR A 42 -14.89 13.16 9.51
N LYS A 43 -14.93 13.11 8.17
CA LYS A 43 -16.08 12.60 7.42
C LYS A 43 -16.48 11.18 7.82
N ALA A 44 -15.52 10.37 8.29
CA ALA A 44 -15.81 9.04 8.81
C ALA A 44 -16.63 9.11 10.10
N ARG A 45 -16.30 10.06 10.99
CA ARG A 45 -17.05 10.30 12.23
C ARG A 45 -18.44 10.85 11.94
N ASP A 46 -18.58 11.79 11.01
CA ASP A 46 -19.88 12.32 10.58
C ASP A 46 -20.80 11.19 10.09
N ILE A 47 -20.27 10.24 9.32
CA ILE A 47 -21.02 9.06 8.87
C ILE A 47 -21.42 8.18 10.06
N ALA A 48 -20.51 7.91 10.99
CA ALA A 48 -20.81 7.09 12.16
C ALA A 48 -21.87 7.72 13.09
N GLU A 49 -21.82 9.03 13.30
CA GLU A 49 -22.76 9.79 14.14
C GLU A 49 -24.12 10.00 13.46
N SER A 50 -24.21 9.88 12.12
CA SER A 50 -25.47 10.07 11.39
C SER A 50 -26.50 8.95 11.57
N TYR A 51 -26.10 7.82 12.17
CA TYR A 51 -27.00 6.68 12.39
C TYR A 51 -27.32 6.55 13.88
N PRO A 52 -28.60 6.37 14.25
CA PRO A 52 -28.97 6.06 15.61
C PRO A 52 -28.28 4.77 16.10
N PRO A 53 -27.74 4.75 17.34
CA PRO A 53 -27.08 3.59 17.90
C PRO A 53 -28.07 2.45 18.13
N SER A 54 -28.03 1.48 17.22
CA SER A 54 -28.85 0.28 17.27
C SER A 54 -28.16 -0.86 16.52
N LYS A 55 -28.42 -2.10 16.96
CA LYS A 55 -27.90 -3.33 16.34
C LYS A 55 -28.10 -3.37 14.82
N GLY A 56 -29.29 -3.00 14.34
CA GLY A 56 -29.63 -3.01 12.92
C GLY A 56 -28.90 -1.97 12.07
N ASN A 57 -28.35 -0.92 12.69
CA ASN A 57 -27.60 0.13 12.00
C ASN A 57 -26.09 -0.10 11.98
N TYR A 58 -25.57 -1.00 12.84
CA TYR A 58 -24.15 -1.35 12.87
C TYR A 58 -23.63 -1.78 11.48
N LEU A 59 -24.31 -2.75 10.86
CA LEU A 59 -23.94 -3.24 9.52
C LEU A 59 -24.05 -2.13 8.47
N LYS A 60 -25.10 -1.30 8.54
CA LYS A 60 -25.32 -0.21 7.58
C LYS A 60 -24.21 0.84 7.62
N VAL A 61 -23.76 1.22 8.81
CA VAL A 61 -22.64 2.16 8.97
C VAL A 61 -21.33 1.56 8.50
N SER A 62 -21.07 0.30 8.88
CA SER A 62 -19.90 -0.45 8.42
C SER A 62 -19.83 -0.48 6.88
N ASP A 63 -20.93 -0.81 6.23
CA ASP A 63 -21.02 -0.86 4.77
C ASP A 63 -20.90 0.52 4.13
N HIS A 64 -21.49 1.57 4.74
CA HIS A 64 -21.36 2.94 4.27
C HIS A 64 -19.90 3.42 4.36
N LEU A 65 -19.22 3.18 5.48
CA LEU A 65 -17.81 3.51 5.67
C LEU A 65 -16.93 2.76 4.65
N LYS A 66 -17.14 1.45 4.46
CA LYS A 66 -16.41 0.66 3.45
C LYS A 66 -16.65 1.17 2.03
N SER A 67 -17.90 1.44 1.67
CA SER A 67 -18.26 1.96 0.34
C SER A 67 -17.60 3.31 0.04
N ARG A 68 -17.44 4.14 1.07
CA ARG A 68 -16.87 5.48 0.94
C ARG A 68 -15.34 5.50 0.95
N PHE A 69 -14.72 4.73 1.84
CA PHE A 69 -13.28 4.82 2.13
C PHE A 69 -12.49 3.55 1.79
N GLY A 70 -13.14 2.38 1.78
CA GLY A 70 -12.55 1.08 1.44
C GLY A 70 -12.52 0.75 -0.05
N ARG A 71 -12.67 1.77 -0.89
CA ARG A 71 -12.59 1.66 -2.34
C ARG A 71 -11.17 1.33 -2.77
N LYS A 72 -10.94 0.08 -3.17
CA LYS A 72 -9.62 -0.45 -3.55
C LYS A 72 -8.95 0.38 -4.63
N ASP A 73 -9.70 0.78 -5.66
CA ASP A 73 -9.25 1.64 -6.75
C ASP A 73 -8.66 2.97 -6.24
N PHE A 74 -9.35 3.66 -5.33
CA PHE A 74 -8.84 4.89 -4.74
C PHE A 74 -7.64 4.67 -3.81
N LEU A 75 -7.61 3.56 -3.08
CA LEU A 75 -6.48 3.21 -2.20
C LEU A 75 -5.21 2.94 -3.01
N ILE A 76 -5.32 2.19 -4.10
CA ILE A 76 -4.22 1.94 -5.06
C ILE A 76 -3.68 3.27 -5.59
N ASP A 77 -4.56 4.16 -6.05
CA ASP A 77 -4.17 5.49 -6.54
C ASP A 77 -3.39 6.31 -5.50
N VAL A 78 -3.83 6.26 -4.22
CA VAL A 78 -3.13 6.95 -3.13
C VAL A 78 -1.73 6.35 -2.94
N TYR A 79 -1.59 5.02 -2.90
CA TYR A 79 -0.29 4.37 -2.76
C TYR A 79 0.64 4.69 -3.93
N ILE A 80 0.13 4.68 -5.17
CA ILE A 80 0.93 5.00 -6.36
C ILE A 80 1.39 6.46 -6.31
N ARG A 81 0.51 7.40 -5.96
CA ARG A 81 0.89 8.82 -5.83
C ARG A 81 1.91 9.05 -4.73
N ASP A 82 1.80 8.34 -3.60
CA ASP A 82 2.76 8.42 -2.52
C ASP A 82 4.13 7.91 -2.96
N PHE A 83 4.15 6.78 -3.65
CA PHE A 83 5.36 6.20 -4.21
C PHE A 83 5.99 7.15 -5.25
N LEU A 84 5.20 7.68 -6.18
CA LEU A 84 5.67 8.65 -7.18
C LEU A 84 6.19 9.95 -6.56
N ALA A 85 5.53 10.48 -5.52
CA ALA A 85 5.98 11.69 -4.84
C ALA A 85 7.34 11.50 -4.16
N ILE A 86 7.57 10.29 -3.61
CA ILE A 86 8.86 9.89 -3.06
C ILE A 86 9.89 9.80 -4.18
N VAL A 87 9.56 9.04 -5.24
CA VAL A 87 10.45 8.78 -6.36
C VAL A 87 10.86 10.09 -7.02
N ASN A 88 9.93 10.97 -7.35
CA ASN A 88 10.18 12.23 -8.07
C ASN A 88 11.13 13.22 -7.34
N ASN A 89 11.43 12.98 -6.06
CA ASN A 89 12.51 13.67 -5.33
C ASN A 89 13.85 12.93 -5.51
N ILE A 90 14.20 12.61 -6.76
CA ILE A 90 15.26 11.66 -7.16
C ILE A 90 16.66 12.08 -6.71
N SER A 91 16.91 13.37 -6.50
CA SER A 91 18.28 13.91 -6.40
C SER A 91 19.13 13.38 -5.23
N ALA A 92 18.57 12.64 -4.26
CA ALA A 92 19.35 12.12 -3.13
C ALA A 92 18.80 10.83 -2.45
N ILE A 93 17.91 10.06 -3.09
CA ILE A 93 17.43 8.83 -2.45
C ILE A 93 18.53 7.77 -2.46
N LYS A 94 18.96 7.33 -1.26
CA LYS A 94 19.88 6.21 -1.11
C LYS A 94 19.21 4.93 -1.61
N LEU A 95 20.01 4.04 -2.19
CA LEU A 95 19.54 2.75 -2.72
C LEU A 95 18.77 1.92 -1.66
N THR A 96 19.23 1.96 -0.42
CA THR A 96 18.59 1.29 0.73
C THR A 96 17.20 1.87 1.02
N ASP A 97 17.05 3.19 0.92
CA ASP A 97 15.77 3.85 1.16
C ASP A 97 14.79 3.56 0.02
N LEU A 98 15.27 3.53 -1.23
CA LEU A 98 14.48 3.11 -2.38
C LEU A 98 13.94 1.69 -2.20
N TYR A 99 14.81 0.74 -1.83
CA TYR A 99 14.41 -0.64 -1.57
C TYR A 99 13.37 -0.77 -0.46
N ASN A 100 13.61 -0.10 0.69
CA ASN A 100 12.70 -0.16 1.82
C ASN A 100 11.32 0.41 1.46
N LYS A 101 11.29 1.52 0.72
CA LYS A 101 10.05 2.18 0.30
C LYS A 101 9.30 1.40 -0.78
N LEU A 102 10.00 0.86 -1.77
CA LEU A 102 9.43 -0.03 -2.78
C LEU A 102 8.83 -1.28 -2.12
N GLY A 103 9.56 -1.90 -1.18
CA GLY A 103 9.04 -3.03 -0.41
C GLY A 103 7.81 -2.67 0.42
N SER A 104 7.75 -1.48 1.01
CA SER A 104 6.57 -1.01 1.75
C SER A 104 5.36 -0.79 0.83
N PHE A 105 5.59 -0.26 -0.37
CA PHE A 105 4.56 -0.08 -1.37
C PHE A 105 4.00 -1.43 -1.86
N LEU A 106 4.87 -2.40 -2.17
CA LEU A 106 4.46 -3.76 -2.58
C LEU A 106 3.63 -4.46 -1.50
N ARG A 107 4.05 -4.41 -0.22
CA ARG A 107 3.27 -4.98 0.90
C ARG A 107 1.90 -4.31 1.09
N ALA A 108 1.81 -3.01 0.81
CA ALA A 108 0.53 -2.30 0.87
C ALA A 108 -0.43 -2.76 -0.24
N LEU A 109 0.09 -3.01 -1.45
CA LEU A 109 -0.69 -3.60 -2.55
C LEU A 109 -1.13 -5.05 -2.23
N GLU A 110 -0.23 -5.87 -1.68
CA GLU A 110 -0.57 -7.24 -1.25
C GLU A 110 -1.71 -7.25 -0.22
N THR A 111 -1.73 -6.28 0.70
CA THR A 111 -2.81 -6.11 1.70
C THR A 111 -4.16 -5.80 1.05
N LEU A 112 -4.17 -5.22 -0.16
CA LEU A 112 -5.39 -4.97 -0.94
C LEU A 112 -5.81 -6.17 -1.81
N ASN A 113 -5.08 -7.29 -1.72
CA ASN A 113 -5.14 -8.46 -2.59
C ASN A 113 -4.75 -8.15 -4.04
N GLU A 114 -3.88 -7.15 -4.25
CA GLU A 114 -3.29 -6.87 -5.54
C GLU A 114 -1.94 -7.57 -5.70
N THR A 115 -1.71 -8.15 -6.88
CA THR A 115 -0.43 -8.81 -7.16
C THR A 115 0.57 -7.80 -7.72
N THR A 116 1.85 -8.01 -7.39
CA THR A 116 2.96 -7.25 -7.99
C THR A 116 2.94 -7.33 -9.52
N SER A 117 2.46 -8.43 -10.08
CA SER A 117 2.31 -8.64 -11.53
C SER A 117 1.42 -7.57 -12.19
N ASN A 118 0.32 -7.18 -11.53
CA ASN A 118 -0.61 -6.15 -12.04
C ASN A 118 0.06 -4.78 -12.20
N PHE A 119 1.10 -4.50 -11.42
CA PHE A 119 1.78 -3.20 -11.39
C PHE A 119 3.20 -3.25 -11.94
N ALA A 120 3.76 -4.42 -12.22
CA ALA A 120 5.16 -4.58 -12.66
C ALA A 120 5.48 -3.74 -13.90
N ALA A 121 4.54 -3.64 -14.84
CA ALA A 121 4.69 -2.84 -16.06
C ALA A 121 4.85 -1.33 -15.80
N ILE A 122 4.26 -0.82 -14.72
CA ILE A 122 4.32 0.59 -14.31
C ILE A 122 5.48 0.81 -13.34
N LEU A 123 5.73 -0.13 -12.44
CA LEU A 123 6.78 -0.02 -11.42
C LEU A 123 8.17 -0.11 -12.01
N TYR A 124 8.38 -0.95 -13.03
CA TYR A 124 9.71 -1.14 -13.61
C TYR A 124 10.31 0.17 -14.15
N PRO A 125 9.64 0.93 -15.05
CA PRO A 125 10.20 2.20 -15.54
C PRO A 125 10.44 3.23 -14.44
N VAL A 126 9.56 3.26 -13.43
CA VAL A 126 9.69 4.19 -12.30
C VAL A 126 10.93 3.86 -11.47
N VAL A 127 11.12 2.58 -11.12
CA VAL A 127 12.29 2.15 -10.34
C VAL A 127 13.57 2.35 -11.16
N GLU A 128 13.57 1.98 -12.45
CA GLU A 128 14.71 2.18 -13.36
C GLU A 128 15.16 3.65 -13.40
N SER A 129 14.20 4.59 -13.47
CA SER A 129 14.49 6.04 -13.46
C SER A 129 15.12 6.55 -12.15
N CYS A 130 14.98 5.83 -11.03
CA CYS A 130 15.57 6.21 -9.75
C CYS A 130 17.02 5.73 -9.58
N LEU A 131 17.49 4.81 -10.42
CA LEU A 131 18.79 4.18 -10.24
C LEU A 131 19.89 5.03 -10.86
N SER A 132 21.05 5.09 -10.19
CA SER A 132 22.23 5.72 -10.78
C SER A 132 22.74 4.91 -11.97
N VAL A 133 23.47 5.57 -12.87
CA VAL A 133 24.06 4.96 -14.07
C VAL A 133 24.95 3.76 -13.70
N GLU A 134 25.65 3.81 -12.57
CA GLU A 134 26.52 2.74 -12.07
C GLU A 134 25.73 1.50 -11.64
N VAL A 135 24.54 1.70 -11.05
CA VAL A 135 23.64 0.60 -10.66
C VAL A 135 23.00 -0.01 -11.90
N LEU A 136 22.57 0.80 -12.87
CA LEU A 136 22.03 0.33 -14.15
C LEU A 136 23.08 -0.49 -14.93
N LYS A 137 24.33 -0.01 -15.02
CA LYS A 137 25.42 -0.79 -15.65
C LYS A 137 25.70 -2.12 -14.93
N ALA A 138 25.55 -2.17 -13.61
CA ALA A 138 25.68 -3.43 -12.87
C ALA A 138 24.49 -4.36 -13.10
N TRP A 139 23.29 -3.80 -13.26
CA TRP A 139 22.07 -4.51 -13.58
C TRP A 139 22.11 -5.14 -14.96
N ASP A 140 22.53 -4.41 -15.99
CA ASP A 140 22.64 -4.93 -17.36
C ASP A 140 23.62 -6.10 -17.45
N ARG A 141 24.76 -6.02 -16.75
CA ARG A 141 25.71 -7.13 -16.64
C ARG A 141 25.11 -8.38 -15.98
N HIS A 142 24.19 -8.20 -15.04
CA HIS A 142 23.50 -9.31 -14.38
C HIS A 142 22.39 -9.89 -15.27
N ARG A 143 21.71 -9.07 -16.09
CA ARG A 143 20.70 -9.53 -17.07
C ARG A 143 21.32 -10.37 -18.18
N LEU A 144 22.46 -9.93 -18.72
CA LEU A 144 23.17 -10.65 -19.79
C LEU A 144 23.66 -12.04 -19.35
N ASN A 145 23.77 -12.29 -18.05
CA ASN A 145 24.21 -13.57 -17.48
C ASN A 145 23.05 -14.52 -17.12
N LYS A 146 21.78 -14.12 -17.27
CA LYS A 146 20.61 -15.00 -17.04
C LYS A 146 19.79 -15.11 -18.33
N GLU A 147 19.55 -16.33 -18.80
CA GLU A 147 18.59 -16.59 -19.89
C GLU A 147 17.20 -16.11 -19.47
N VAL A 148 16.64 -15.16 -20.22
CA VAL A 148 15.33 -14.54 -19.94
C VAL A 148 14.25 -15.22 -20.81
N PRO A 149 13.18 -15.78 -20.24
CA PRO A 149 12.10 -16.41 -21.01
C PRO A 149 11.17 -15.37 -21.68
N GLU A 150 10.66 -15.73 -22.87
CA GLU A 150 9.99 -14.91 -23.90
C GLU A 150 8.66 -14.20 -23.53
N ASP A 151 8.12 -14.39 -22.33
CA ASP A 151 6.82 -13.82 -21.94
C ASP A 151 6.99 -12.47 -21.22
N ILE A 152 6.58 -11.37 -21.86
CA ILE A 152 6.85 -9.98 -21.46
C ILE A 152 6.28 -9.62 -20.07
N ALA A 153 5.13 -10.19 -19.68
CA ALA A 153 4.53 -9.91 -18.36
C ALA A 153 5.29 -10.64 -17.24
N LEU A 154 5.60 -11.92 -17.49
CA LEU A 154 6.44 -12.74 -16.62
C LEU A 154 7.87 -12.22 -16.56
N GLU A 155 8.37 -11.63 -17.64
CA GLU A 155 9.67 -10.97 -17.74
C GLU A 155 9.73 -9.79 -16.76
N LYS A 156 8.77 -8.86 -16.81
CA LYS A 156 8.79 -7.67 -15.94
C LYS A 156 8.67 -8.01 -14.46
N GLU A 157 7.89 -9.03 -14.11
CA GLU A 157 7.80 -9.54 -12.74
C GLU A 157 9.13 -10.16 -12.28
N LYS A 158 9.73 -11.03 -13.09
CA LYS A 158 11.05 -11.62 -12.80
C LYS A 158 12.14 -10.57 -12.73
N VAL A 159 12.08 -9.55 -13.57
CA VAL A 159 12.99 -8.41 -13.60
C VAL A 159 12.87 -7.60 -12.31
N LEU A 160 11.65 -7.28 -11.85
CA LEU A 160 11.44 -6.61 -10.57
C LEU A 160 11.91 -7.46 -9.38
N ALA A 161 11.64 -8.77 -9.39
CA ALA A 161 12.11 -9.68 -8.35
C ALA A 161 13.64 -9.80 -8.31
N ASN A 162 14.28 -9.91 -9.49
CA ASN A 162 15.73 -9.91 -9.62
C ASN A 162 16.34 -8.57 -9.17
N LEU A 163 15.66 -7.45 -9.45
CA LEU A 163 16.10 -6.12 -9.02
C LEU A 163 16.02 -6.01 -7.51
N MET A 164 14.90 -6.41 -6.90
CA MET A 164 14.77 -6.50 -5.43
C MET A 164 15.85 -7.38 -4.82
N THR A 165 16.19 -8.51 -5.46
CA THR A 165 17.29 -9.38 -5.03
C THR A 165 18.63 -8.63 -5.09
N LEU A 166 18.94 -7.97 -6.20
CA LEU A 166 20.19 -7.22 -6.37
C LEU A 166 20.33 -6.04 -5.38
N LEU A 167 19.23 -5.31 -5.15
CA LEU A 167 19.15 -4.25 -4.14
C LEU A 167 19.41 -4.81 -2.74
N SER A 168 18.86 -5.98 -2.43
CA SER A 168 19.07 -6.66 -1.15
C SER A 168 20.49 -7.21 -0.97
N THR A 169 21.13 -7.70 -2.04
CA THR A 169 22.50 -8.22 -2.00
C THR A 169 23.52 -7.10 -1.77
N ARG A 170 23.33 -5.95 -2.43
CA ARG A 170 24.21 -4.78 -2.24
C ARG A 170 24.08 -4.14 -0.87
N ARG A 171 22.95 -4.32 -0.18
CA ARG A 171 22.78 -3.94 1.23
C ARG A 171 23.75 -4.68 2.16
N ARG A 172 24.12 -5.94 1.86
CA ARG A 172 25.00 -6.77 2.69
C ARG A 172 26.50 -6.41 2.59
N ILE A 173 26.87 -5.53 1.67
CA ILE A 173 28.29 -5.16 1.44
C ILE A 173 28.65 -3.88 2.23
N VAL A 174 27.69 -3.22 2.87
CA VAL A 174 27.86 -1.93 3.55
C VAL A 174 27.64 -2.03 5.08
N PHE A 175 27.56 -3.23 5.64
CA PHE A 175 27.57 -3.48 7.09
C PHE A 175 28.69 -4.45 7.45
#